data_AF-A0A1Y4D6I1-F1
#
_entry.id   AF-A0A1Y4D6I1-F1
#
_cell.length_a   1.000
_cell.length_b   1.000
_cell.length_c   1.000
_cell.angle_alpha   90.00
_cell.angle_beta   90.00
_cell.angle_gamma   90.00
#
_symmetry.space_group_name_H-M   'P 1'
#
loop_
_entity.id
_entity.type
_entity.pdbx_description
1 polymer ?
#
loop_
_entity_poly.entity_id
_entity_poly.type
_entity_poly.pdbx_seq_one_letter_code
_entity_poly.pdbx_strand_id
1 'polypeptide(L)'
;MKRPALLALLALFALLACQEKKEEAAKEEPFVRDLPEIVSCDTLVAATLYSSTSYFQYKMQPMGYEYELAKDFAEAHGLELRILTAHTTEQLDSLLMSGQADLIAYPTFISNESKRRLLFCGHEQQTSQVIVQRANPGDTVLTDVTELIGKTVYVQRGSKYDERLQHLNEELGGGIVIAYADEDSLSNEDLIERVSTGEIRYTVSDDNIARLNRTYYWNLDTRLKISFRQRSAWAVRPTSPLLAKAIDTWASDTKRRTSFTAITKRYFELSKVQEDTTVPTVKNGHISPYDALFRKYAPLLGWDWQLLASIAYQESKFDPHVVSWAGAEGLMGIMPNTARQLGVTPHELKDPAVGIRTGVDCLRRFRQGFSEITDPNEKIKFTLAAYNAGIGHVYDAQRLARKYGKDPTRWDGHVAEYIRLKNDPEYYNDPVCKHGYLRGQETYQYVQEIIYRYHYYLKQTH
;
A
#
# COMPACT_ATOMS: atom_id res chain seq x y z
N MET A 1 -21.20 -57.65 -80.96
CA MET A 1 -22.66 -57.53 -81.09
C MET A 1 -23.22 -56.91 -79.80
N LYS A 2 -23.99 -55.83 -79.95
CA LYS A 2 -24.96 -55.18 -79.01
C LYS A 2 -24.49 -54.72 -77.60
N ARG A 3 -24.59 -53.39 -77.40
CA ARG A 3 -24.74 -52.62 -76.13
C ARG A 3 -26.12 -52.91 -75.45
N PRO A 4 -26.54 -52.27 -74.33
CA PRO A 4 -25.93 -51.94 -73.01
C PRO A 4 -26.92 -52.14 -71.80
N ALA A 5 -26.50 -51.86 -70.55
CA ALA A 5 -27.28 -51.29 -69.41
C ALA A 5 -26.48 -51.54 -68.10
N LEU A 6 -25.87 -50.56 -67.43
CA LEU A 6 -26.36 -49.45 -66.59
C LEU A 6 -26.89 -49.86 -65.19
N LEU A 7 -26.34 -49.18 -64.18
CA LEU A 7 -26.68 -49.09 -62.75
C LEU A 7 -26.24 -50.25 -61.85
N ALA A 8 -25.87 -50.07 -60.59
CA ALA A 8 -25.39 -48.96 -59.74
C ALA A 8 -25.30 -49.57 -58.32
N LEU A 9 -24.39 -49.04 -57.49
CA LEU A 9 -24.36 -49.16 -56.02
C LEU A 9 -24.19 -50.56 -55.38
N LEU A 10 -23.04 -50.77 -54.73
CA LEU A 10 -22.89 -51.03 -53.29
C LEU A 10 -21.52 -51.68 -53.04
N ALA A 11 -20.53 -50.86 -52.68
CA ALA A 11 -19.34 -51.34 -51.97
C ALA A 11 -19.18 -50.47 -50.73
N LEU A 12 -19.86 -50.91 -49.68
CA LEU A 12 -19.84 -50.39 -48.33
C LEU A 12 -18.59 -50.92 -47.62
N PHE A 13 -17.79 -49.98 -47.12
CA PHE A 13 -17.04 -50.04 -45.87
C PHE A 13 -15.99 -51.15 -45.65
N ALA A 14 -14.72 -50.74 -45.77
CA ALA A 14 -13.80 -50.80 -44.65
C ALA A 14 -12.60 -49.90 -44.97
N LEU A 15 -12.41 -48.82 -44.20
CA LEU A 15 -11.11 -48.29 -43.76
C LEU A 15 -11.33 -46.95 -43.04
N LEU A 16 -11.26 -47.05 -41.71
CA LEU A 16 -10.84 -46.06 -40.72
C LEU A 16 -10.59 -44.63 -41.23
N ALA A 17 -11.55 -43.74 -40.96
CA ALA A 17 -11.28 -42.33 -40.79
C ALA A 17 -11.39 -42.01 -39.29
N CYS A 18 -10.25 -41.77 -38.65
CA CYS A 18 -10.18 -41.09 -37.36
C CYS A 18 -10.83 -39.71 -37.50
N GLN A 19 -12.02 -39.54 -36.94
CA GLN A 19 -12.50 -38.22 -36.55
C GLN A 19 -12.13 -38.03 -35.09
N GLU A 20 -11.02 -37.32 -34.85
CA GLU A 20 -10.84 -36.58 -33.60
C GLU A 20 -12.04 -35.65 -33.46
N LYS A 21 -12.92 -35.94 -32.50
CA LYS A 21 -13.86 -34.96 -31.98
C LYS A 21 -13.03 -33.83 -31.37
N LYS A 22 -12.84 -32.75 -32.12
CA LYS A 22 -12.64 -31.44 -31.51
C LYS A 22 -13.90 -31.14 -30.71
N GLU A 23 -13.84 -31.38 -29.41
CA GLU A 23 -14.67 -30.63 -28.47
C GLU A 23 -14.29 -29.16 -28.64
N GLU A 24 -15.04 -28.45 -29.48
CA GLU A 24 -15.19 -27.01 -29.32
C GLU A 24 -15.84 -26.81 -27.96
N ALA A 25 -15.01 -26.65 -26.93
CA ALA A 25 -15.43 -26.06 -25.68
C ALA A 25 -16.04 -24.71 -26.04
N ALA A 26 -17.38 -24.63 -25.98
CA ALA A 26 -18.08 -23.37 -26.04
C ALA A 26 -17.43 -22.47 -24.98
N LYS A 27 -16.79 -21.39 -25.41
CA LYS A 27 -16.42 -20.30 -24.50
C LYS A 27 -17.74 -19.80 -23.93
N GLU A 28 -18.13 -20.27 -22.76
CA GLU A 28 -19.16 -19.62 -21.97
C GLU A 28 -18.73 -18.15 -21.88
N GLU A 29 -19.52 -17.25 -22.48
CA GLU A 29 -19.31 -15.83 -22.26
C GLU A 29 -19.40 -15.62 -20.75
N PRO A 30 -18.38 -14.99 -20.13
CA PRO A 30 -18.34 -14.86 -18.69
C PRO A 30 -19.64 -14.21 -18.22
N PHE A 31 -20.33 -14.83 -17.26
CA PHE A 31 -21.54 -14.26 -16.68
C PHE A 31 -21.20 -12.91 -16.04
N VAL A 32 -21.63 -11.83 -16.71
CA VAL A 32 -21.36 -10.46 -16.28
C VAL A 32 -22.56 -9.95 -15.48
N ARG A 33 -22.30 -9.50 -14.25
CA ARG A 33 -23.31 -8.92 -13.36
C ARG A 33 -23.34 -7.39 -13.37
N ASP A 34 -24.53 -6.83 -13.18
CA ASP A 34 -24.76 -5.42 -12.84
C ASP A 34 -25.27 -5.34 -11.38
N LEU A 35 -25.71 -4.16 -10.93
CA LEU A 35 -26.10 -3.92 -9.54
C LEU A 35 -27.13 -4.92 -8.98
N PRO A 36 -28.22 -5.29 -9.69
CA PRO A 36 -29.21 -6.23 -9.13
C PRO A 36 -28.61 -7.60 -8.80
N GLU A 37 -27.75 -8.13 -9.67
CA GLU A 37 -27.08 -9.41 -9.46
C GLU A 37 -25.94 -9.30 -8.43
N ILE A 38 -25.30 -8.13 -8.31
CA ILE A 38 -24.33 -7.88 -7.22
C ILE A 38 -25.05 -7.90 -5.87
N VAL A 39 -26.21 -7.25 -5.78
CA VAL A 39 -27.03 -7.22 -4.57
C VAL A 39 -27.58 -8.59 -4.21
N SER A 40 -28.01 -9.39 -5.19
CA SER A 40 -28.48 -10.76 -4.91
C SER A 40 -27.36 -11.68 -4.43
N CYS A 41 -26.14 -11.45 -4.88
CA CYS A 41 -24.94 -12.19 -4.48
C CYS A 41 -24.23 -11.59 -3.26
N ASP A 42 -24.79 -10.57 -2.60
CA ASP A 42 -24.29 -9.86 -1.40
C ASP A 42 -22.85 -9.29 -1.43
N THR A 43 -22.09 -9.53 -2.49
CA THR A 43 -20.65 -9.25 -2.55
C THR A 43 -20.33 -8.36 -3.75
N LEU A 44 -19.68 -7.22 -3.52
CA LEU A 44 -19.05 -6.38 -4.55
C LEU A 44 -17.58 -6.77 -4.71
N VAL A 45 -17.14 -7.07 -5.94
CA VAL A 45 -15.74 -7.39 -6.21
C VAL A 45 -15.06 -6.20 -6.87
N ALA A 46 -14.11 -5.58 -6.18
CA ALA A 46 -13.37 -4.44 -6.72
C ALA A 46 -11.93 -4.83 -7.07
N ALA A 47 -11.54 -4.61 -8.32
CA ALA A 47 -10.16 -4.70 -8.79
C ALA A 47 -9.41 -3.40 -8.47
N THR A 48 -8.18 -3.51 -7.98
CA THR A 48 -7.33 -2.38 -7.64
C THR A 48 -5.84 -2.75 -7.76
N LEU A 49 -4.95 -1.79 -7.56
CA LEU A 49 -3.51 -2.00 -7.49
C LEU A 49 -3.00 -1.74 -6.08
N TYR A 50 -1.92 -2.44 -5.73
CA TYR A 50 -1.15 -2.07 -4.57
C TYR A 50 -0.50 -0.70 -4.79
N SER A 51 -0.84 0.27 -3.93
CA SER A 51 -0.18 1.58 -3.94
C SER A 51 -0.42 2.32 -2.61
N SER A 52 0.37 3.36 -2.38
CA SER A 52 0.27 4.20 -1.19
C SER A 52 -1.06 4.98 -1.08
N THR A 53 -1.78 5.13 -2.20
CA THR A 53 -3.08 5.83 -2.25
C THR A 53 -4.26 4.90 -2.49
N SER A 54 -4.10 3.75 -3.16
CA SER A 54 -5.23 2.93 -3.60
C SER A 54 -5.59 1.82 -2.63
N TYR A 55 -4.72 0.81 -2.50
CA TYR A 55 -4.87 -0.31 -1.58
C TYR A 55 -3.51 -0.75 -1.04
N PHE A 56 -3.40 -0.91 0.27
CA PHE A 56 -2.23 -1.44 0.95
C PHE A 56 -2.63 -2.09 2.29
N GLN A 57 -1.69 -2.80 2.90
CA GLN A 57 -1.86 -3.35 4.24
C GLN A 57 -1.02 -2.55 5.24
N TYR A 58 -1.64 -2.14 6.36
CA TYR A 58 -0.99 -1.45 7.46
C TYR A 58 -1.32 -2.16 8.77
N LYS A 59 -0.30 -2.63 9.51
CA LYS A 59 -0.48 -3.43 10.74
C LYS A 59 -1.55 -4.55 10.57
N MET A 60 -1.46 -5.32 9.48
CA MET A 60 -2.40 -6.40 9.09
C MET A 60 -3.84 -5.94 8.76
N GLN A 61 -4.07 -4.66 8.50
CA GLN A 61 -5.38 -4.14 8.12
C GLN A 61 -5.35 -3.59 6.69
N PRO A 62 -6.35 -3.92 5.86
CA PRO A 62 -6.49 -3.28 4.56
C PRO A 62 -6.81 -1.78 4.75
N MET A 63 -6.05 -0.96 4.04
CA MET A 63 -6.15 0.49 4.02
C MET A 63 -5.93 1.00 2.59
N GLY A 64 -6.18 2.28 2.37
CA GLY A 64 -6.08 2.93 1.08
C GLY A 64 -7.26 3.86 0.85
N TYR A 65 -7.00 5.00 0.22
CA TYR A 65 -8.04 5.99 -0.06
C TYR A 65 -9.14 5.39 -0.95
N GLU A 66 -8.76 4.72 -2.04
CA GLU A 66 -9.73 4.08 -2.94
C GLU A 66 -10.42 2.88 -2.29
N TYR A 67 -9.68 2.09 -1.50
CA TYR A 67 -10.25 0.99 -0.72
C TYR A 67 -11.32 1.45 0.26
N GLU A 68 -11.06 2.50 1.03
CA GLU A 68 -12.02 3.01 2.01
C GLU A 68 -13.25 3.62 1.36
N LEU A 69 -13.08 4.29 0.23
CA LEU A 69 -14.19 4.76 -0.58
C LEU A 69 -15.03 3.58 -1.09
N ALA A 70 -14.40 2.53 -1.63
CA ALA A 70 -15.12 1.35 -2.14
C ALA A 70 -15.84 0.61 -1.01
N LYS A 71 -15.25 0.61 0.19
CA LYS A 71 -15.85 0.03 1.40
C LYS A 71 -17.04 0.83 1.87
N ASP A 72 -16.96 2.16 1.92
CA ASP A 72 -18.09 3.03 2.28
C ASP A 72 -19.26 2.85 1.29
N PHE A 73 -18.97 2.70 0.00
CA PHE A 73 -19.98 2.37 -1.02
C PHE A 73 -20.63 1.00 -0.78
N ALA A 74 -19.84 -0.05 -0.53
CA ALA A 74 -20.34 -1.40 -0.26
C ALA A 74 -21.23 -1.43 0.99
N GLU A 75 -20.79 -0.82 2.09
CA GLU A 75 -21.55 -0.71 3.33
C GLU A 75 -22.86 0.08 3.14
N ALA A 76 -22.85 1.14 2.31
CA ALA A 76 -24.04 1.91 1.97
C ALA A 76 -25.13 1.08 1.28
N HIS A 77 -24.74 0.00 0.60
CA HIS A 77 -25.63 -0.89 -0.14
C HIS A 77 -25.81 -2.26 0.55
N GLY A 78 -25.28 -2.43 1.77
CA GLY A 78 -25.37 -3.69 2.51
C GLY A 78 -24.57 -4.84 1.88
N LEU A 79 -23.49 -4.52 1.15
CA LEU A 79 -22.65 -5.48 0.45
C LEU A 79 -21.34 -5.76 1.21
N GLU A 80 -20.81 -6.97 1.07
CA GLU A 80 -19.42 -7.30 1.41
C GLU A 80 -18.49 -6.84 0.29
N LEU A 81 -17.38 -6.17 0.65
CA LEU A 81 -16.35 -5.78 -0.31
C LEU A 81 -15.25 -6.84 -0.39
N ARG A 82 -15.07 -7.42 -1.59
CA ARG A 82 -13.93 -8.30 -1.91
C ARG A 82 -12.95 -7.59 -2.83
N ILE A 83 -11.70 -7.49 -2.41
CA ILE A 83 -10.63 -6.86 -3.21
C ILE A 83 -9.90 -7.89 -4.06
N LEU A 84 -9.68 -7.56 -5.33
CA LEU A 84 -8.75 -8.25 -6.23
C LEU A 84 -7.61 -7.31 -6.59
N THR A 85 -6.38 -7.72 -6.32
CA THR A 85 -5.19 -6.93 -6.64
C THR A 85 -4.60 -7.37 -7.97
N ALA A 86 -4.39 -6.41 -8.87
CA ALA A 86 -3.63 -6.61 -10.10
C ALA A 86 -2.17 -6.18 -9.93
N HIS A 87 -1.34 -6.51 -10.92
CA HIS A 87 0.06 -6.11 -11.02
C HIS A 87 0.24 -4.90 -11.95
N THR A 88 -0.66 -4.72 -12.93
CA THR A 88 -0.63 -3.59 -13.87
C THR A 88 -2.03 -3.04 -14.15
N THR A 89 -2.08 -1.83 -14.72
CA THR A 89 -3.34 -1.20 -15.15
C THR A 89 -4.06 -1.99 -16.23
N GLU A 90 -3.34 -2.64 -17.14
CA GLU A 90 -3.91 -3.47 -18.22
C GLU A 90 -4.57 -4.73 -17.66
N GLN A 91 -4.03 -5.26 -16.55
CA GLN A 91 -4.64 -6.38 -15.85
C GLN A 91 -5.94 -5.96 -15.13
N LEU A 92 -6.07 -4.72 -14.65
CA LEU A 92 -7.36 -4.22 -14.11
C LEU A 92 -8.46 -4.31 -15.15
N ASP A 93 -8.19 -3.82 -16.36
CA ASP A 93 -9.12 -3.89 -17.49
C ASP A 93 -9.47 -5.35 -17.81
N SER A 94 -8.47 -6.24 -17.79
CA SER A 94 -8.66 -7.67 -18.05
C SER A 94 -9.54 -8.35 -16.98
N LEU A 95 -9.34 -8.03 -15.71
CA LEU A 95 -10.17 -8.54 -14.60
C LEU A 95 -11.62 -8.05 -14.70
N LEU A 96 -11.80 -6.78 -15.08
CA LEU A 96 -13.12 -6.18 -15.26
C LEU A 96 -13.87 -6.78 -16.46
N MET A 97 -13.18 -6.96 -17.59
CA MET A 97 -13.78 -7.49 -18.83
C MET A 97 -14.05 -8.99 -18.78
N SER A 98 -13.24 -9.76 -18.04
CA SER A 98 -13.46 -11.20 -17.84
C SER A 98 -14.54 -11.54 -16.81
N GLY A 99 -15.17 -10.54 -16.18
CA GLY A 99 -16.20 -10.72 -15.16
C GLY A 99 -15.65 -11.12 -13.78
N GLN A 100 -14.34 -11.16 -13.58
CA GLN A 100 -13.72 -11.49 -12.29
C GLN A 100 -13.89 -10.37 -11.25
N ALA A 101 -13.96 -9.12 -11.70
CA ALA A 101 -14.22 -7.94 -10.87
C ALA A 101 -15.42 -7.16 -11.43
N ASP A 102 -16.14 -6.42 -10.61
CA ASP A 102 -17.28 -5.57 -10.99
C ASP A 102 -16.91 -4.11 -11.20
N LEU A 103 -15.89 -3.67 -10.47
CA LEU A 103 -15.47 -2.29 -10.34
C LEU A 103 -13.95 -2.22 -10.39
N ILE A 104 -13.41 -1.29 -11.15
CA ILE A 104 -12.02 -0.84 -10.99
C ILE A 104 -12.03 0.30 -9.97
N ALA A 105 -11.61 -0.02 -8.73
CA ALA A 105 -11.43 0.93 -7.63
C ALA A 105 -9.99 1.46 -7.64
N TYR A 106 -9.63 2.12 -8.74
CA TYR A 106 -8.31 2.71 -8.98
C TYR A 106 -8.50 3.96 -9.84
N PRO A 107 -7.72 5.06 -9.64
CA PRO A 107 -7.84 6.29 -10.41
C PRO A 107 -7.39 6.08 -11.86
N THR A 108 -8.30 5.59 -12.69
CA THR A 108 -8.03 5.24 -14.09
C THR A 108 -8.13 6.49 -14.95
N PHE A 109 -7.09 6.77 -15.75
CA PHE A 109 -7.06 7.97 -16.57
C PHE A 109 -8.15 7.95 -17.66
N ILE A 110 -8.83 9.09 -17.77
CA ILE A 110 -9.90 9.29 -18.74
C ILE A 110 -9.29 9.79 -20.05
N SER A 111 -9.22 8.90 -21.04
CA SER A 111 -8.79 9.19 -22.40
C SER A 111 -9.89 8.83 -23.40
N ASN A 112 -9.75 9.28 -24.65
CA ASN A 112 -10.69 8.89 -25.71
C ASN A 112 -10.65 7.38 -25.98
N GLU A 113 -9.51 6.73 -25.71
CA GLU A 113 -9.37 5.29 -25.85
C GLU A 113 -10.06 4.53 -24.71
N SER A 114 -9.80 4.92 -23.46
CA SER A 114 -10.40 4.23 -22.31
C SER A 114 -11.92 4.40 -22.28
N LYS A 115 -12.46 5.55 -22.69
CA LYS A 115 -13.92 5.77 -22.84
C LYS A 115 -14.62 4.82 -23.81
N ARG A 116 -13.91 4.22 -24.77
CA ARG A 116 -14.50 3.24 -25.68
C ARG A 116 -14.67 1.87 -25.01
N ARG A 117 -13.90 1.59 -23.95
CA ARG A 117 -13.82 0.27 -23.30
C ARG A 117 -14.43 0.27 -21.90
N LEU A 118 -14.50 1.42 -21.26
CA LEU A 118 -14.88 1.58 -19.85
C LEU A 118 -16.01 2.61 -19.70
N LEU A 119 -16.88 2.35 -18.72
CA LEU A 119 -17.85 3.32 -18.23
C LEU A 119 -17.33 3.91 -16.92
N PHE A 120 -16.89 5.17 -16.96
CA PHE A 120 -16.37 5.88 -15.79
C PHE A 120 -17.49 6.29 -14.83
N CYS A 121 -17.22 6.21 -13.53
CA CYS A 121 -18.16 6.55 -12.47
C CYS A 121 -17.46 7.01 -11.19
N GLY A 122 -18.24 7.53 -10.25
CA GLY A 122 -17.79 7.95 -8.93
C GLY A 122 -17.12 9.31 -8.92
N HIS A 123 -16.24 9.52 -7.94
CA HIS A 123 -15.56 10.80 -7.81
C HIS A 123 -14.49 10.96 -8.88
N GLU A 124 -14.67 11.96 -9.73
CA GLU A 124 -13.63 12.37 -10.65
C GLU A 124 -12.52 13.12 -9.91
N GLN A 125 -11.30 12.62 -10.05
CA GLN A 125 -10.10 13.26 -9.57
C GLN A 125 -9.41 14.00 -10.71
N GLN A 126 -8.71 15.07 -10.34
CA GLN A 126 -7.81 15.80 -11.24
C GLN A 126 -6.43 15.85 -10.63
N THR A 127 -5.47 15.18 -11.26
CA THR A 127 -4.06 15.19 -10.83
C THR A 127 -3.18 15.85 -11.89
N SER A 128 -2.07 16.44 -11.46
CA SER A 128 -1.02 16.95 -12.32
C SER A 128 0.31 16.38 -11.82
N GLN A 129 1.31 16.32 -12.67
CA GLN A 129 2.67 16.07 -12.23
C GLN A 129 3.27 17.36 -11.65
N VAL A 130 4.02 17.22 -10.55
CA VAL A 130 4.60 18.33 -9.78
C VAL A 130 6.09 18.10 -9.55
N ILE A 131 6.84 19.20 -9.42
CA ILE A 131 8.16 19.15 -8.80
C ILE A 131 7.97 18.91 -7.30
N VAL A 132 8.71 17.95 -6.77
CA VAL A 132 8.88 17.74 -5.35
C VAL A 132 10.24 18.32 -4.95
N GLN A 133 10.24 19.22 -3.98
CA GLN A 133 11.42 19.95 -3.52
C GLN A 133 11.41 20.16 -2.01
N ARG A 134 12.59 20.39 -1.43
CA ARG A 134 12.74 20.67 0.01
C ARG A 134 12.50 22.15 0.30
N ALA A 135 11.81 22.43 1.41
CA ALA A 135 11.38 23.77 1.82
C ALA A 135 11.63 24.01 3.33
N ASN A 136 12.85 23.73 3.80
CA ASN A 136 13.26 24.12 5.15
C ASN A 136 13.49 25.64 5.23
N PRO A 137 13.53 26.21 6.45
CA PRO A 137 14.02 27.58 6.63
C PRO A 137 15.39 27.79 5.97
N GLY A 138 15.46 28.72 5.01
CA GLY A 138 16.67 29.03 4.24
C GLY A 138 16.79 28.34 2.88
N ASP A 139 15.92 27.37 2.56
CA ASP A 139 15.89 26.76 1.23
C ASP A 139 15.23 27.71 0.20
N THR A 140 15.77 27.72 -1.02
CA THR A 140 15.14 28.38 -2.16
C THR A 140 14.14 27.40 -2.80
N VAL A 141 12.88 27.81 -2.88
CA VAL A 141 11.78 27.01 -3.42
C VAL A 141 11.44 27.55 -4.81
N LEU A 142 11.46 26.68 -5.82
CA LEU A 142 11.05 27.00 -7.18
C LEU A 142 9.54 27.24 -7.22
N THR A 143 9.14 28.30 -7.90
CA THR A 143 7.74 28.71 -8.07
C THR A 143 7.32 28.76 -9.53
N ASP A 144 8.28 28.78 -10.45
CA ASP A 144 8.07 28.79 -11.89
C ASP A 144 8.91 27.72 -12.60
N VAL A 145 8.37 27.13 -13.66
CA VAL A 145 9.04 26.06 -14.41
C VAL A 145 10.32 26.53 -15.11
N THR A 146 10.44 27.81 -15.44
CA THR A 146 11.65 28.40 -16.03
C THR A 146 12.84 28.39 -15.08
N GLU A 147 12.61 28.32 -13.77
CA GLU A 147 13.67 28.24 -12.76
C GLU A 147 14.35 26.86 -12.70
N LEU A 148 13.81 25.87 -13.42
CA LEU A 148 14.42 24.54 -13.58
C LEU A 148 15.64 24.56 -14.51
N ILE A 149 15.84 25.61 -15.30
CA ILE A 149 17.01 25.74 -16.17
C ILE A 149 18.29 25.75 -15.31
N GLY A 150 19.22 24.86 -15.65
CA GLY A 150 20.46 24.62 -14.91
C GLY A 150 20.29 23.83 -13.61
N LYS A 151 19.09 23.34 -13.29
CA LYS A 151 18.84 22.49 -12.12
C LYS A 151 18.92 21.02 -12.50
N THR A 152 19.36 20.21 -11.54
CA THR A 152 19.37 18.75 -11.66
C THR A 152 18.10 18.15 -11.08
N VAL A 153 17.31 17.48 -11.91
CA VAL A 153 16.07 16.80 -11.51
C VAL A 153 16.23 15.31 -11.68
N TYR A 154 15.95 14.55 -10.62
CA TYR A 154 16.13 13.10 -10.59
C TYR A 154 14.81 12.37 -10.84
N VAL A 155 14.83 11.42 -11.77
CA VAL A 155 13.71 10.53 -12.10
C VAL A 155 14.23 9.13 -12.43
N GLN A 156 13.32 8.18 -12.58
CA GLN A 156 13.65 6.86 -13.09
C GLN A 156 13.57 6.86 -14.61
N ARG A 157 14.57 6.27 -15.27
CA ARG A 157 14.60 6.18 -16.73
C ARG A 157 13.38 5.44 -17.28
N GLY A 158 12.78 5.99 -18.33
CA GLY A 158 11.61 5.40 -18.99
C GLY A 158 10.30 5.51 -18.20
N SER A 159 10.30 6.16 -17.04
CA SER A 159 9.07 6.46 -16.31
C SER A 159 8.26 7.56 -17.01
N LYS A 160 6.96 7.65 -16.70
CA LYS A 160 6.11 8.77 -17.16
C LYS A 160 6.59 10.15 -16.69
N TYR A 161 7.43 10.19 -15.65
CA TYR A 161 8.03 11.41 -15.13
C TYR A 161 9.25 11.84 -15.94
N ASP A 162 10.03 10.87 -16.41
CA ASP A 162 11.13 11.07 -17.37
C ASP A 162 10.60 11.64 -18.69
N GLU A 163 9.58 10.99 -19.29
CA GLU A 163 8.94 11.49 -20.51
C GLU A 163 8.42 12.93 -20.34
N ARG A 164 7.78 13.25 -19.21
CA ARG A 164 7.28 14.60 -18.97
C ARG A 164 8.42 15.62 -18.84
N LEU A 165 9.50 15.28 -18.14
CA LEU A 165 10.66 16.16 -17.99
C LEU A 165 11.37 16.39 -19.33
N GLN A 166 11.48 15.38 -20.18
CA GLN A 166 12.05 15.52 -21.52
C GLN A 166 11.24 16.52 -22.34
N HIS A 167 9.91 16.36 -22.41
CA HIS A 167 9.03 17.30 -23.10
C HIS A 167 9.11 18.73 -22.51
N LEU A 168 9.13 18.86 -21.18
CA LEU A 168 9.26 20.18 -20.54
C LEU A 168 10.62 20.83 -20.84
N ASN A 169 11.69 20.05 -20.85
CA ASN A 169 13.03 20.54 -21.17
C ASN A 169 13.07 21.07 -22.61
N GLU A 170 12.44 20.36 -23.56
CA GLU A 170 12.30 20.84 -24.95
C GLU A 170 11.45 22.12 -25.03
N GLU A 171 10.31 22.18 -24.33
CA GLU A 171 9.45 23.36 -24.24
C GLU A 171 10.19 24.62 -23.73
N LEU A 172 11.16 24.44 -22.83
CA LEU A 172 11.97 25.52 -22.26
C LEU A 172 13.21 25.89 -23.11
N GLY A 173 13.45 25.21 -24.23
CA GLY A 173 14.66 25.40 -25.05
C GLY A 173 15.90 24.71 -24.48
N GLY A 174 15.72 23.76 -23.57
CA GLY A 174 16.77 22.98 -22.92
C GLY A 174 17.23 23.53 -21.57
N GLY A 175 18.27 22.90 -21.02
CA GLY A 175 18.97 23.37 -19.82
C GLY A 175 18.58 22.69 -18.52
N ILE A 176 17.49 21.92 -18.46
CA ILE A 176 17.24 21.01 -17.33
C ILE A 176 18.26 19.87 -17.39
N VAL A 177 18.96 19.63 -16.27
CA VAL A 177 19.87 18.50 -16.13
C VAL A 177 19.07 17.30 -15.60
N ILE A 178 18.60 16.44 -16.51
CA ILE A 178 17.84 15.24 -16.13
C ILE A 178 18.84 14.17 -15.66
N ALA A 179 18.79 13.84 -14.38
CA ALA A 179 19.59 12.79 -13.77
C ALA A 179 18.73 11.55 -13.51
N TYR A 180 19.35 10.38 -13.58
CA TYR A 180 18.65 9.12 -13.46
C TYR A 180 19.11 8.39 -12.20
N ALA A 181 18.15 8.04 -11.36
CA ALA A 181 18.38 7.22 -10.18
C ALA A 181 17.99 5.77 -10.53
N ASP A 182 18.79 5.16 -11.39
CA ASP A 182 18.57 3.81 -11.94
C ASP A 182 19.15 2.72 -11.00
N GLU A 183 19.11 2.96 -9.68
CA GLU A 183 19.41 1.91 -8.71
C GLU A 183 18.29 0.86 -8.77
N ASP A 184 18.68 -0.43 -8.78
CA ASP A 184 17.72 -1.53 -8.66
C ASP A 184 16.79 -1.23 -7.48
N SER A 185 15.49 -1.36 -7.68
CA SER A 185 14.45 -1.25 -6.66
C SER A 185 14.12 0.12 -6.05
N LEU A 186 14.54 1.21 -6.68
CA LEU A 186 14.10 2.53 -6.25
C LEU A 186 12.61 2.76 -6.59
N SER A 187 11.82 3.36 -5.68
CA SER A 187 10.45 3.81 -5.98
C SER A 187 10.36 5.34 -6.10
N ASN A 188 9.24 5.85 -6.63
CA ASN A 188 9.02 7.31 -6.67
C ASN A 188 8.95 7.91 -5.27
N GLU A 189 8.36 7.19 -4.30
CA GLU A 189 8.36 7.58 -2.90
C GLU A 189 9.76 7.62 -2.28
N ASP A 190 10.68 6.75 -2.69
CA ASP A 190 12.08 6.81 -2.22
C ASP A 190 12.79 8.05 -2.76
N LEU A 191 12.53 8.45 -4.01
CA LEU A 191 13.03 9.72 -4.53
C LEU A 191 12.47 10.91 -3.74
N ILE A 192 11.20 10.85 -3.33
CA ILE A 192 10.60 11.88 -2.47
C ILE A 192 11.27 11.92 -1.09
N GLU A 193 11.59 10.77 -0.49
CA GLU A 193 12.37 10.69 0.75
C GLU A 193 13.76 11.33 0.56
N ARG A 194 14.47 11.00 -0.53
CA ARG A 194 15.79 11.57 -0.83
C ARG A 194 15.75 13.10 -1.02
N VAL A 195 14.65 13.65 -1.51
CA VAL A 195 14.43 15.11 -1.53
C VAL A 195 14.29 15.66 -0.11
N SER A 196 13.48 15.00 0.72
CA SER A 196 13.25 15.39 2.12
C SER A 196 14.54 15.37 2.95
N THR A 197 15.36 14.33 2.82
CA THR A 197 16.64 14.18 3.53
C THR A 197 17.74 15.10 2.98
N GLY A 198 17.55 15.64 1.77
CA GLY A 198 18.50 16.51 1.09
C GLY A 198 19.60 15.78 0.32
N GLU A 199 19.48 14.46 0.12
CA GLU A 199 20.37 13.68 -0.75
C GLU A 199 20.25 14.13 -2.21
N ILE A 200 19.02 14.43 -2.66
CA ILE A 200 18.75 15.04 -3.97
C ILE A 200 17.94 16.33 -3.80
N ARG A 201 17.97 17.21 -4.80
CA ARG A 201 17.28 18.51 -4.73
C ARG A 201 15.84 18.47 -5.21
N TYR A 202 15.61 17.78 -6.34
CA TYR A 202 14.34 17.78 -7.04
C TYR A 202 14.03 16.39 -7.59
N THR A 203 12.77 15.99 -7.47
CA THR A 203 12.19 14.89 -8.24
C THR A 203 10.81 15.28 -8.77
N VAL A 204 10.16 14.39 -9.51
CA VAL A 204 8.82 14.58 -10.07
C VAL A 204 7.91 13.49 -9.55
N SER A 205 6.67 13.85 -9.22
CA SER A 205 5.64 12.92 -8.79
C SER A 205 4.25 13.38 -9.24
N ASP A 206 3.25 12.50 -9.17
CA ASP A 206 1.85 12.93 -9.28
C ASP A 206 1.45 13.71 -8.01
N ASP A 207 0.62 14.74 -8.16
CA ASP A 207 0.21 15.64 -7.06
C ASP A 207 -0.38 14.89 -5.86
N ASN A 208 -1.17 13.83 -6.10
CA ASN A 208 -1.75 13.02 -5.03
C ASN A 208 -0.69 12.24 -4.23
N ILE A 209 0.29 11.64 -4.89
CA ILE A 209 1.42 10.95 -4.24
C ILE A 209 2.29 11.96 -3.49
N ALA A 210 2.60 13.10 -4.12
CA ALA A 210 3.37 14.17 -3.52
C ALA A 210 2.69 14.73 -2.24
N ARG A 211 1.38 14.99 -2.31
CA ARG A 211 0.57 15.45 -1.17
C ARG A 211 0.48 14.41 -0.06
N LEU A 212 0.31 13.12 -0.40
CA LEU A 212 0.38 12.05 0.58
C LEU A 212 1.74 12.07 1.29
N ASN A 213 2.84 12.18 0.56
CA ASN A 213 4.18 12.18 1.16
C ASN A 213 4.49 13.43 1.99
N ARG A 214 3.85 14.58 1.75
CA ARG A 214 3.92 15.75 2.65
C ARG A 214 3.37 15.45 4.05
N THR A 215 2.49 14.45 4.19
CA THR A 215 2.04 14.02 5.51
C THR A 215 3.11 13.24 6.27
N TYR A 216 4.08 12.63 5.58
CA TYR A 216 5.22 11.93 6.19
C TYR A 216 6.45 12.85 6.35
N TYR A 217 6.59 13.84 5.46
CA TYR A 217 7.72 14.76 5.41
C TYR A 217 7.22 16.21 5.40
N TRP A 218 7.30 16.88 6.55
CA TRP A 218 6.80 18.24 6.74
C TRP A 218 7.54 19.29 5.90
N ASN A 219 8.79 19.01 5.54
CA ASN A 219 9.72 19.90 4.87
C ASN A 219 9.61 19.85 3.33
N LEU A 220 8.58 19.21 2.78
CA LEU A 220 8.37 19.11 1.34
C LEU A 220 7.44 20.21 0.80
N ASP A 221 7.85 20.79 -0.32
CA ASP A 221 7.02 21.59 -1.21
C ASP A 221 6.73 20.82 -2.50
N THR A 222 5.46 20.88 -2.92
CA THR A 222 4.94 20.13 -4.08
C THR A 222 4.01 21.00 -4.94
N ARG A 223 4.16 22.32 -4.88
CA ARG A 223 3.19 23.27 -5.49
C ARG A 223 3.45 23.52 -6.97
N LEU A 224 4.70 23.41 -7.41
CA LEU A 224 5.11 23.69 -8.78
C LEU A 224 4.62 22.58 -9.71
N LYS A 225 3.57 22.88 -10.49
CA LYS A 225 2.98 21.96 -11.47
C LYS A 225 3.77 22.02 -12.77
N ILE A 226 4.09 20.85 -13.31
CA ILE A 226 4.81 20.74 -14.59
C ILE A 226 3.95 20.15 -15.70
N SER A 227 2.74 19.66 -15.42
CA SER A 227 1.83 19.13 -16.45
C SER A 227 0.44 19.75 -16.37
N PHE A 228 -0.32 19.57 -17.44
CA PHE A 228 -1.77 19.79 -17.41
C PHE A 228 -2.45 18.84 -16.42
N ARG A 229 -3.65 19.23 -15.97
CA ARG A 229 -4.50 18.38 -15.14
C ARG A 229 -5.06 17.24 -15.97
N GLN A 230 -4.84 16.02 -15.52
CA GLN A 230 -5.41 14.81 -16.08
C GLN A 230 -6.57 14.36 -15.20
N ARG A 231 -7.67 13.99 -15.86
CA ARG A 231 -8.88 13.48 -15.20
C ARG A 231 -8.74 11.97 -15.01
N SER A 232 -9.11 11.49 -13.83
CA SER A 232 -9.22 10.07 -13.52
C SER A 232 -10.49 9.80 -12.72
N ALA A 233 -11.00 8.59 -12.84
CA ALA A 233 -12.15 8.13 -12.05
C ALA A 233 -12.10 6.60 -11.92
N TRP A 234 -13.03 6.05 -11.14
CA TRP A 234 -13.28 4.61 -11.18
C TRP A 234 -13.97 4.24 -12.48
N ALA A 235 -13.95 2.95 -12.79
CA ALA A 235 -14.55 2.42 -13.99
C ALA A 235 -15.29 1.12 -13.73
N VAL A 236 -16.41 0.95 -14.42
CA VAL A 236 -17.15 -0.31 -14.54
C VAL A 236 -17.27 -0.68 -16.02
N ARG A 237 -17.85 -1.84 -16.31
CA ARG A 237 -18.12 -2.22 -17.69
C ARG A 237 -19.19 -1.33 -18.32
N PRO A 238 -19.12 -1.09 -19.63
CA PRO A 238 -20.22 -0.46 -20.37
C PRO A 238 -21.56 -1.19 -20.23
N THR A 239 -21.54 -2.50 -19.99
CA THR A 239 -22.73 -3.34 -19.78
C THR A 239 -23.27 -3.31 -18.34
N SER A 240 -22.63 -2.58 -17.42
CA SER A 240 -23.07 -2.43 -16.02
C SER A 240 -23.47 -0.98 -15.67
N PRO A 241 -24.41 -0.35 -16.40
CA PRO A 241 -24.78 1.05 -16.19
C PRO A 241 -25.53 1.31 -14.88
N LEU A 242 -26.19 0.31 -14.29
CA LEU A 242 -26.91 0.51 -13.02
C LEU A 242 -25.93 0.66 -11.87
N LEU A 243 -24.85 -0.13 -11.85
CA LEU A 243 -23.76 0.01 -10.90
C LEU A 243 -23.09 1.38 -11.03
N ALA A 244 -22.75 1.81 -12.25
CA ALA A 244 -22.18 3.14 -12.49
C ALA A 244 -23.06 4.25 -11.90
N LYS A 245 -24.36 4.20 -12.19
CA LYS A 245 -25.33 5.19 -11.69
C LYS A 245 -25.46 5.17 -10.17
N ALA A 246 -25.43 3.99 -9.54
CA ALA A 246 -25.45 3.87 -8.09
C ALA A 246 -24.19 4.48 -7.45
N ILE A 247 -23.01 4.22 -8.04
CA ILE A 247 -21.75 4.82 -7.60
C ILE A 247 -21.78 6.34 -7.76
N ASP A 248 -22.27 6.87 -8.89
CA ASP A 248 -22.40 8.32 -9.10
C ASP A 248 -23.36 8.98 -8.09
N THR A 249 -24.47 8.31 -7.79
CA THR A 249 -25.46 8.76 -6.80
C THR A 249 -24.84 8.78 -5.41
N TRP A 250 -24.10 7.73 -5.05
CA TRP A 250 -23.38 7.66 -3.78
C TRP A 250 -22.29 8.73 -3.67
N ALA A 251 -21.49 8.93 -4.72
CA ALA A 251 -20.40 9.90 -4.72
C ALA A 251 -20.89 11.36 -4.64
N SER A 252 -22.12 11.63 -5.09
CA SER A 252 -22.76 12.95 -5.03
C SER A 252 -23.64 13.16 -3.79
N ASP A 253 -23.80 12.15 -2.92
CA ASP A 253 -24.64 12.25 -1.73
C ASP A 253 -24.03 13.19 -0.67
N THR A 254 -24.69 14.34 -0.47
CA THR A 254 -24.31 15.31 0.56
C THR A 254 -24.27 14.74 1.98
N LYS A 255 -25.06 13.70 2.30
CA LYS A 255 -25.03 13.04 3.61
C LYS A 255 -23.70 12.33 3.87
N ARG A 256 -22.99 11.91 2.81
CA ARG A 256 -21.68 11.26 2.86
C ARG A 256 -20.51 12.23 2.91
N ARG A 257 -20.76 13.54 2.75
CA ARG A 257 -19.71 14.59 2.78
C ARG A 257 -18.81 14.50 4.01
N THR A 258 -19.36 14.18 5.18
CA THR A 258 -18.58 14.00 6.41
C THR A 258 -17.65 12.79 6.33
N SER A 259 -18.14 11.65 5.82
CA SER A 259 -17.34 10.42 5.61
C SER A 259 -16.21 10.69 4.63
N PHE A 260 -16.51 11.27 3.46
CA PHE A 260 -15.52 11.62 2.44
C PHE A 260 -14.48 12.61 2.94
N THR A 261 -14.90 13.62 3.71
CA THR A 261 -13.97 14.57 4.33
C THR A 261 -13.05 13.86 5.32
N ALA A 262 -13.57 12.95 6.14
CA ALA A 262 -12.77 12.20 7.10
C ALA A 262 -11.74 11.29 6.41
N ILE A 263 -12.13 10.57 5.36
CA ILE A 263 -11.22 9.73 4.56
C ILE A 263 -10.16 10.62 3.90
N THR A 264 -10.55 11.70 3.22
CA THR A 264 -9.61 12.62 2.55
C THR A 264 -8.61 13.21 3.53
N LYS A 265 -9.08 13.68 4.70
CA LYS A 265 -8.21 14.19 5.76
C LYS A 265 -7.21 13.15 6.23
N ARG A 266 -7.65 11.91 6.44
CA ARG A 266 -6.80 10.82 6.91
C ARG A 266 -5.59 10.58 6.00
N TYR A 267 -5.83 10.52 4.69
CA TYR A 267 -4.76 10.23 3.74
C TYR A 267 -3.92 11.46 3.40
N PHE A 268 -4.53 12.63 3.17
CA PHE A 268 -3.85 13.78 2.56
C PHE A 268 -3.59 14.99 3.48
N GLU A 269 -4.10 14.99 4.71
CA GLU A 269 -3.96 16.15 5.63
C GLU A 269 -3.38 15.78 7.00
N LEU A 270 -3.78 14.64 7.59
CA LEU A 270 -3.28 14.21 8.88
C LEU A 270 -1.79 13.89 8.78
N SER A 271 -0.99 14.61 9.57
CA SER A 271 0.43 14.35 9.74
C SER A 271 0.66 12.92 10.22
N LYS A 272 1.63 12.29 9.58
CA LYS A 272 2.18 10.97 9.87
C LYS A 272 3.62 11.08 10.36
N VAL A 273 4.14 12.31 10.45
CA VAL A 273 5.42 12.63 11.06
C VAL A 273 5.37 12.17 12.51
N GLN A 274 6.25 11.23 12.87
CA GLN A 274 6.61 11.03 14.26
C GLN A 274 7.47 12.23 14.65
N GLU A 275 6.87 13.26 15.24
CA GLU A 275 7.66 14.35 15.82
C GLU A 275 8.64 13.75 16.84
N ASP A 276 9.87 14.24 16.87
CA ASP A 276 10.87 14.00 17.91
C ASP A 276 11.60 12.64 17.87
N THR A 277 12.80 12.64 17.29
CA THR A 277 13.82 11.57 17.43
C THR A 277 14.57 11.66 18.75
N THR A 278 14.27 12.65 19.61
CA THR A 278 14.95 12.76 20.90
C THR A 278 14.50 11.64 21.82
N VAL A 279 15.45 10.79 22.21
CA VAL A 279 15.19 9.76 23.22
C VAL A 279 14.89 10.47 24.55
N PRO A 280 13.76 10.19 25.22
CA PRO A 280 13.43 10.79 26.50
C PRO A 280 14.56 10.61 27.49
N THR A 281 14.91 11.70 28.17
CA THR A 281 15.89 11.64 29.24
C THR A 281 15.34 10.81 30.38
N VAL A 282 16.06 9.76 30.76
CA VAL A 282 15.76 8.96 31.95
C VAL A 282 16.09 9.79 33.19
N LYS A 283 15.13 9.93 34.11
CA LYS A 283 15.31 10.69 35.35
C LYS A 283 15.35 9.74 36.53
N ASN A 284 16.47 9.70 37.25
CA ASN A 284 16.66 8.83 38.43
C ASN A 284 16.32 7.34 38.15
N GLY A 285 16.68 6.83 36.97
CA GLY A 285 16.36 5.46 36.56
C GLY A 285 14.88 5.21 36.18
N HIS A 286 14.04 6.25 36.15
CA HIS A 286 12.67 6.18 35.67
C HIS A 286 12.58 6.60 34.20
N ILE A 287 12.03 5.70 33.38
CA ILE A 287 11.81 5.92 31.95
C ILE A 287 10.44 6.55 31.71
N SER A 288 9.43 6.09 32.44
CA SER A 288 8.04 6.49 32.26
C SER A 288 7.22 6.36 33.55
N PRO A 289 6.01 6.94 33.60
CA PRO A 289 5.04 6.68 34.67
C PRO A 289 4.59 5.20 34.77
N TYR A 290 4.85 4.39 33.75
CA TYR A 290 4.33 3.02 33.62
C TYR A 290 5.40 1.94 33.84
N ASP A 291 6.58 2.30 34.33
CA ASP A 291 7.71 1.38 34.52
C ASP A 291 7.33 0.13 35.32
N ALA A 292 6.49 0.28 36.36
CA ALA A 292 5.99 -0.84 37.15
C ALA A 292 5.14 -1.83 36.32
N LEU A 293 4.33 -1.33 35.39
CA LEU A 293 3.55 -2.15 34.47
C LEU A 293 4.45 -2.84 33.45
N PHE A 294 5.44 -2.13 32.91
CA PHE A 294 6.42 -2.74 31.99
C PHE A 294 7.20 -3.86 32.68
N ARG A 295 7.68 -3.65 33.92
CA ARG A 295 8.35 -4.69 34.73
C ARG A 295 7.44 -5.88 35.03
N LYS A 296 6.14 -5.64 35.22
CA LYS A 296 5.15 -6.70 35.44
C LYS A 296 4.93 -7.56 34.20
N TYR A 297 4.83 -6.96 33.01
CA TYR A 297 4.39 -7.67 31.81
C TYR A 297 5.53 -8.16 30.90
N ALA A 298 6.71 -7.51 30.90
CA ALA A 298 7.84 -7.92 30.07
C ALA A 298 8.35 -9.35 30.31
N PRO A 299 8.34 -9.90 31.55
CA PRO A 299 8.72 -11.30 31.79
C PRO A 299 7.87 -12.32 31.04
N LEU A 300 6.63 -11.98 30.65
CA LEU A 300 5.76 -12.86 29.85
C LEU A 300 6.28 -13.09 28.42
N LEU A 301 7.18 -12.23 27.93
CA LEU A 301 7.89 -12.36 26.66
C LEU A 301 9.32 -12.90 26.82
N GLY A 302 9.80 -13.00 28.07
CA GLY A 302 11.22 -13.18 28.37
C GLY A 302 12.07 -12.00 27.93
N TRP A 303 11.52 -10.78 27.97
CA TRP A 303 12.19 -9.55 27.55
C TRP A 303 12.50 -8.64 28.75
N ASP A 304 13.50 -7.79 28.57
CA ASP A 304 13.75 -6.67 29.46
C ASP A 304 12.65 -5.62 29.35
N TRP A 305 12.23 -5.06 30.48
CA TRP A 305 11.11 -4.11 30.54
C TRP A 305 11.40 -2.81 29.78
N GLN A 306 12.67 -2.45 29.64
CA GLN A 306 13.15 -1.31 28.85
C GLN A 306 12.83 -1.47 27.36
N LEU A 307 12.82 -2.70 26.83
CA LEU A 307 12.42 -2.96 25.44
C LEU A 307 10.92 -2.69 25.26
N LEU A 308 10.09 -3.11 26.21
CA LEU A 308 8.66 -2.85 26.17
C LEU A 308 8.36 -1.34 26.32
N ALA A 309 9.10 -0.64 27.17
CA ALA A 309 9.03 0.82 27.28
C ALA A 309 9.47 1.52 25.98
N SER A 310 10.47 0.98 25.28
CA SER A 310 10.94 1.52 23.99
C SER A 310 9.88 1.42 22.90
N ILE A 311 9.13 0.32 22.87
CA ILE A 311 7.97 0.14 21.98
C ILE A 311 6.87 1.15 22.33
N ALA A 312 6.49 1.23 23.60
CA ALA A 312 5.42 2.16 24.02
C ALA A 312 5.76 3.62 23.71
N TYR A 313 7.04 4.00 23.83
CA TYR A 313 7.48 5.33 23.42
C TYR A 313 7.34 5.54 21.90
N GLN A 314 7.73 4.56 21.08
CA GLN A 314 7.57 4.64 19.62
C GLN A 314 6.10 4.81 19.22
N GLU A 315 5.20 4.10 19.91
CA GLU A 315 3.79 4.00 19.54
C GLU A 315 2.98 5.21 20.01
N SER A 316 3.29 5.75 21.18
CA SER A 316 2.43 6.74 21.85
C SER A 316 3.17 7.84 22.60
N LYS A 317 4.50 7.80 22.65
CA LYS A 317 5.32 8.64 23.55
C LYS A 317 4.86 8.57 25.02
N PHE A 318 4.36 7.41 25.44
CA PHE A 318 3.75 7.19 26.75
C PHE A 318 2.44 7.94 27.01
N ASP A 319 1.71 8.39 25.98
CA ASP A 319 0.36 8.94 26.16
C ASP A 319 -0.71 7.86 25.86
N PRO A 320 -1.45 7.40 26.89
CA PRO A 320 -2.46 6.36 26.72
C PRO A 320 -3.70 6.81 25.93
N HIS A 321 -3.86 8.11 25.66
CA HIS A 321 -5.02 8.64 24.94
C HIS A 321 -4.74 8.92 23.45
N VAL A 322 -3.51 8.66 22.97
CA VAL A 322 -3.14 8.84 21.57
C VAL A 322 -3.99 7.94 20.68
N VAL A 323 -4.46 8.55 19.59
CA VAL A 323 -5.08 7.86 18.46
C VAL A 323 -4.30 8.25 17.20
N SER A 324 -3.70 7.27 16.51
CA SER A 324 -2.92 7.53 15.31
C SER A 324 -3.82 7.90 14.12
N TRP A 325 -3.22 8.41 13.04
CA TRP A 325 -3.93 8.67 11.78
C TRP A 325 -4.62 7.42 11.22
N ALA A 326 -4.05 6.23 11.47
CA ALA A 326 -4.60 4.94 11.06
C ALA A 326 -5.62 4.36 12.06
N GLY A 327 -5.82 5.03 13.20
CA GLY A 327 -6.75 4.61 14.25
C GLY A 327 -6.16 3.68 15.31
N ALA A 328 -4.83 3.52 15.36
CA ALA A 328 -4.18 2.78 16.44
C ALA A 328 -4.33 3.53 17.77
N GLU A 329 -4.69 2.84 18.85
CA GLU A 329 -5.00 3.46 20.16
C GLU A 329 -4.12 2.94 21.30
N GLY A 330 -3.94 3.80 22.31
CA GLY A 330 -3.34 3.43 23.59
C GLY A 330 -1.81 3.40 23.59
N LEU A 331 -1.23 3.09 24.76
CA LEU A 331 0.23 3.12 24.98
C LEU A 331 1.03 2.28 23.97
N MET A 332 0.43 1.19 23.52
CA MET A 332 1.08 0.20 22.66
C MET A 332 0.66 0.34 21.19
N GLY A 333 -0.14 1.35 20.81
CA GLY A 333 -0.51 1.59 19.41
C GLY A 333 -1.21 0.40 18.75
N ILE A 334 -2.24 -0.14 19.42
CA ILE A 334 -2.96 -1.32 18.97
C ILE A 334 -4.06 -0.92 18.00
N MET A 335 -4.12 -1.59 16.85
CA MET A 335 -5.17 -1.33 15.88
C MET A 335 -6.53 -1.86 16.36
N PRO A 336 -7.66 -1.21 16.02
CA PRO A 336 -8.98 -1.58 16.53
C PRO A 336 -9.40 -3.02 16.22
N ASN A 337 -9.10 -3.53 15.02
CA ASN A 337 -9.40 -4.92 14.68
C ASN A 337 -8.58 -5.92 15.52
N THR A 338 -7.31 -5.60 15.77
CA THR A 338 -6.42 -6.42 16.60
C THR A 338 -6.93 -6.48 18.04
N ALA A 339 -7.38 -5.34 18.58
CA ALA A 339 -7.99 -5.28 19.91
C ALA A 339 -9.23 -6.18 19.99
N ARG A 340 -10.15 -6.08 19.02
CA ARG A 340 -11.36 -6.92 18.97
C ARG A 340 -11.05 -8.41 18.88
N GLN A 341 -10.04 -8.80 18.09
CA GLN A 341 -9.57 -10.20 18.00
C GLN A 341 -8.96 -10.72 19.31
N LEU A 342 -8.58 -9.82 20.22
CA LEU A 342 -8.09 -10.13 21.56
C LEU A 342 -9.18 -9.96 22.63
N GLY A 343 -10.43 -9.68 22.23
CA GLY A 343 -11.55 -9.49 23.15
C GLY A 343 -11.51 -8.17 23.92
N VAL A 344 -10.79 -7.17 23.41
CA VAL A 344 -10.64 -5.83 24.02
C VAL A 344 -11.25 -4.79 23.10
N THR A 345 -12.05 -3.89 23.64
CA THR A 345 -12.58 -2.74 22.88
C THR A 345 -11.50 -1.67 22.71
N PRO A 346 -11.53 -0.86 21.63
CA PRO A 346 -10.52 0.19 21.43
C PRO A 346 -10.43 1.18 22.60
N HIS A 347 -11.57 1.54 23.20
CA HIS A 347 -11.62 2.44 24.35
C HIS A 347 -10.90 1.89 25.58
N GLU A 348 -10.96 0.57 25.82
CA GLU A 348 -10.26 -0.07 26.95
C GLU A 348 -8.73 -0.01 26.81
N LEU A 349 -8.19 0.20 25.61
CA LEU A 349 -6.74 0.35 25.39
C LEU A 349 -6.17 1.63 26.02
N LYS A 350 -7.04 2.59 26.37
CA LYS A 350 -6.67 3.82 27.06
C LYS A 350 -6.38 3.59 28.54
N ASP A 351 -6.78 2.43 29.10
CA ASP A 351 -6.24 1.99 30.38
C ASP A 351 -4.81 1.45 30.18
N PRO A 352 -3.79 2.02 30.85
CA PRO A 352 -2.40 1.60 30.67
C PRO A 352 -2.15 0.11 30.90
N ALA A 353 -2.80 -0.49 31.90
CA ALA A 353 -2.57 -1.90 32.22
C ALA A 353 -3.17 -2.83 31.17
N VAL A 354 -4.37 -2.51 30.67
CA VAL A 354 -5.02 -3.22 29.57
C VAL A 354 -4.26 -3.03 28.27
N GLY A 355 -3.87 -1.79 27.93
CA GLY A 355 -3.11 -1.48 26.73
C GLY A 355 -1.76 -2.22 26.67
N ILE A 356 -0.98 -2.19 27.75
CA ILE A 356 0.31 -2.88 27.83
C ILE A 356 0.13 -4.41 27.74
N ARG A 357 -0.83 -4.99 28.48
CA ARG A 357 -1.13 -6.43 28.43
C ARG A 357 -1.50 -6.86 27.01
N THR A 358 -2.38 -6.10 26.34
CA THR A 358 -2.84 -6.39 24.97
C THR A 358 -1.70 -6.32 23.97
N GLY A 359 -0.80 -5.33 24.09
CA GLY A 359 0.41 -5.24 23.27
C GLY A 359 1.37 -6.42 23.50
N VAL A 360 1.54 -6.85 24.74
CA VAL A 360 2.33 -8.05 25.08
C VAL A 360 1.72 -9.31 24.48
N ASP A 361 0.40 -9.45 24.49
CA ASP A 361 -0.29 -10.58 23.85
C ASP A 361 -0.09 -10.60 22.32
N CYS A 362 -0.10 -9.43 21.67
CA CYS A 362 0.23 -9.28 20.26
C CYS A 362 1.67 -9.71 19.97
N LEU A 363 2.64 -9.14 20.70
CA LEU A 363 4.07 -9.45 20.56
C LEU A 363 4.34 -10.95 20.75
N ARG A 364 3.68 -11.57 21.73
CA ARG A 364 3.78 -13.01 21.98
C ARG A 364 3.31 -13.83 20.79
N ARG A 365 2.16 -13.49 20.19
CA ARG A 365 1.63 -14.18 19.00
C ARG A 365 2.58 -14.04 17.80
N PHE A 366 3.12 -12.85 17.56
CA PHE A 366 4.08 -12.65 16.46
C PHE A 366 5.39 -13.41 16.70
N ARG A 367 5.92 -13.37 17.92
CA ARG A 367 7.15 -14.09 18.30
C ARG A 367 7.02 -15.61 18.10
N GLN A 368 5.84 -16.18 18.37
CA GLN A 368 5.56 -17.61 18.13
C GLN A 368 5.65 -17.98 16.65
N GLY A 369 5.27 -17.07 15.75
CA GLY A 369 5.35 -17.26 14.30
C GLY A 369 6.77 -17.32 13.75
N PHE A 370 7.78 -16.99 14.55
CA PHE A 370 9.21 -17.02 14.18
C PHE A 370 9.98 -18.09 14.97
N SER A 371 9.37 -19.28 15.13
CA SER A 371 9.97 -20.39 15.87
C SER A 371 11.30 -20.87 15.28
N GLU A 372 11.46 -20.79 13.96
CA GLU A 372 12.68 -21.17 13.21
C GLU A 372 13.90 -20.31 13.55
N ILE A 373 13.71 -19.08 14.03
CA ILE A 373 14.80 -18.19 14.41
C ILE A 373 15.29 -18.61 15.80
N THR A 374 16.52 -19.08 15.93
CA THR A 374 17.04 -19.57 17.22
C THR A 374 17.73 -18.47 18.03
N ASP A 375 18.35 -17.49 17.37
CA ASP A 375 18.95 -16.32 18.02
C ASP A 375 17.86 -15.42 18.65
N PRO A 376 17.86 -15.22 19.97
CA PRO A 376 16.90 -14.36 20.65
C PRO A 376 16.89 -12.92 20.16
N ASN A 377 18.06 -12.36 19.80
CA ASN A 377 18.21 -10.98 19.35
C ASN A 377 17.63 -10.78 17.96
N GLU A 378 17.90 -11.71 17.05
CA GLU A 378 17.27 -11.71 15.73
C GLU A 378 15.75 -11.87 15.88
N LYS A 379 15.29 -12.80 16.71
CA LYS A 379 13.86 -13.00 16.96
C LYS A 379 13.16 -11.74 17.48
N ILE A 380 13.84 -10.90 18.28
CA ILE A 380 13.31 -9.59 18.69
C ILE A 380 13.07 -8.70 17.47
N LYS A 381 14.05 -8.53 16.58
CA LYS A 381 13.94 -7.67 15.39
C LYS A 381 12.78 -8.09 14.48
N PHE A 382 12.63 -9.39 14.22
CA PHE A 382 11.50 -9.92 13.44
C PHE A 382 10.15 -9.70 14.14
N THR A 383 10.10 -9.85 15.47
CA THR A 383 8.89 -9.60 16.25
C THR A 383 8.50 -8.11 16.20
N LEU A 384 9.46 -7.20 16.32
CA LEU A 384 9.25 -5.75 16.20
C LEU A 384 8.76 -5.38 14.79
N ALA A 385 9.39 -5.94 13.75
CA ALA A 385 8.97 -5.73 12.37
C ALA A 385 7.54 -6.22 12.13
N ALA A 386 7.19 -7.40 12.65
CA ALA A 386 5.82 -7.93 12.55
C ALA A 386 4.81 -7.10 13.33
N TYR A 387 5.22 -6.48 14.43
CA TYR A 387 4.37 -5.57 15.20
C TYR A 387 4.04 -4.29 14.44
N ASN A 388 4.99 -3.78 13.64
CA ASN A 388 4.81 -2.58 12.81
C ASN A 388 4.16 -2.86 11.44
N ALA A 389 4.72 -3.78 10.66
CA ALA A 389 4.26 -4.08 9.31
C ALA A 389 3.13 -5.12 9.25
N GLY A 390 3.00 -5.93 10.30
CA GLY A 390 2.24 -7.17 10.24
C GLY A 390 3.12 -8.36 9.85
N ILE A 391 2.85 -9.51 10.47
CA ILE A 391 3.63 -10.74 10.28
C ILE A 391 3.65 -11.24 8.82
N GLY A 392 2.57 -11.01 8.08
CA GLY A 392 2.46 -11.40 6.66
C GLY A 392 3.54 -10.77 5.79
N HIS A 393 3.83 -9.47 5.99
CA HIS A 393 4.88 -8.81 5.23
C HIS A 393 6.29 -9.29 5.62
N VAL A 394 6.51 -9.62 6.89
CA VAL A 394 7.78 -10.21 7.34
C VAL A 394 7.97 -11.59 6.70
N TYR A 395 6.91 -12.39 6.61
CA TYR A 395 6.98 -13.67 5.91
C TYR A 395 7.25 -13.55 4.41
N ASP A 396 6.66 -12.55 3.75
CA ASP A 396 7.01 -12.22 2.35
C ASP A 396 8.50 -11.89 2.23
N ALA A 397 9.02 -11.02 3.11
CA ALA A 397 10.44 -10.64 3.09
C ALA A 397 11.38 -11.83 3.39
N GLN A 398 10.99 -12.76 4.26
CA GLN A 398 11.71 -14.02 4.47
C GLN A 398 11.73 -14.90 3.21
N ARG A 399 10.60 -14.97 2.48
CA ARG A 399 10.53 -15.71 1.21
C ARG A 399 11.38 -15.07 0.12
N LEU A 400 11.34 -13.74 0.01
CA LEU A 400 12.21 -12.99 -0.89
C LEU A 400 13.68 -13.22 -0.52
N ALA A 401 14.07 -13.07 0.74
CA ALA A 401 15.42 -13.34 1.21
C ALA A 401 15.91 -14.73 0.77
N ARG A 402 15.08 -15.76 1.00
CA ARG A 402 15.40 -17.12 0.55
C ARG A 402 15.55 -17.23 -0.97
N LYS A 403 14.63 -16.63 -1.75
CA LYS A 403 14.66 -16.66 -3.21
C LYS A 403 15.94 -16.02 -3.77
N TYR A 404 16.35 -14.90 -3.19
CA TYR A 404 17.48 -14.09 -3.64
C TYR A 404 18.80 -14.41 -2.88
N GLY A 405 18.90 -15.58 -2.24
CA GLY A 405 20.15 -16.10 -1.69
C GLY A 405 20.61 -15.47 -0.37
N LYS A 406 19.74 -14.77 0.35
CA LYS A 406 19.98 -14.26 1.71
C LYS A 406 19.41 -15.21 2.78
N ASP A 407 19.85 -15.03 4.02
CA ASP A 407 19.43 -15.85 5.16
C ASP A 407 18.05 -15.37 5.67
N PRO A 408 17.00 -16.20 5.60
CA PRO A 408 15.66 -15.82 6.05
C PRO A 408 15.52 -15.73 7.58
N THR A 409 16.55 -16.10 8.35
CA THR A 409 16.55 -16.06 9.82
C THR A 409 17.35 -14.91 10.40
N ARG A 410 18.04 -14.14 9.54
CA ARG A 410 18.80 -12.96 9.91
C ARG A 410 18.13 -11.69 9.39
N TRP A 411 18.20 -10.62 10.18
CA TRP A 411 17.57 -9.35 9.91
C TRP A 411 18.48 -8.44 9.09
N ASP A 412 19.55 -7.93 9.70
CA ASP A 412 20.43 -6.92 9.10
C ASP A 412 21.22 -7.51 7.92
N GLY A 413 21.16 -6.84 6.76
CA GLY A 413 21.80 -7.28 5.52
C GLY A 413 21.13 -8.50 4.85
N HIS A 414 19.97 -8.91 5.36
CA HIS A 414 19.22 -10.07 4.87
C HIS A 414 17.72 -9.73 4.76
N VAL A 415 16.86 -10.14 5.69
CA VAL A 415 15.41 -9.91 5.59
C VAL A 415 15.05 -8.41 5.59
N ALA A 416 15.81 -7.58 6.32
CA ALA A 416 15.62 -6.14 6.35
C ALA A 416 15.74 -5.47 4.97
N GLU A 417 16.57 -6.01 4.08
CA GLU A 417 16.73 -5.53 2.71
C GLU A 417 15.41 -5.68 1.96
N TYR A 418 14.85 -6.89 1.93
CA TYR A 418 13.58 -7.16 1.24
C TYR A 418 12.38 -6.51 1.91
N ILE A 419 12.42 -6.23 3.22
CA ILE A 419 11.40 -5.38 3.83
C ILE A 419 11.38 -4.02 3.13
N ARG A 420 12.54 -3.38 2.95
CA ARG A 420 12.65 -2.08 2.28
C ARG A 420 12.21 -2.14 0.82
N LEU A 421 12.59 -3.18 0.10
CA LEU A 421 12.26 -3.34 -1.33
C LEU A 421 10.79 -3.65 -1.59
N LYS A 422 9.98 -3.96 -0.57
CA LYS A 422 8.55 -4.22 -0.75
C LYS A 422 7.69 -3.00 -1.10
N ASN A 423 8.30 -1.84 -1.34
CA ASN A 423 7.65 -0.70 -1.99
C ASN A 423 7.79 -0.73 -3.52
N ASP A 424 8.69 -1.55 -4.07
CA ASP A 424 8.95 -1.71 -5.50
C ASP A 424 8.05 -2.80 -6.11
N PRO A 425 7.33 -2.48 -7.22
CA PRO A 425 6.56 -3.45 -8.00
C PRO A 425 7.28 -4.75 -8.32
N GLU A 426 8.59 -4.75 -8.57
CA GLU A 426 9.33 -5.99 -8.86
C GLU A 426 9.23 -7.00 -7.70
N TYR A 427 9.34 -6.51 -6.47
CA TYR A 427 9.40 -7.35 -5.27
C TYR A 427 8.03 -7.63 -4.68
N TYR A 428 7.14 -6.65 -4.63
CA TYR A 428 5.82 -6.89 -4.05
C TYR A 428 4.88 -7.70 -4.97
N ASN A 429 5.14 -7.71 -6.28
CA ASN A 429 4.44 -8.59 -7.23
C ASN A 429 5.14 -9.94 -7.46
N ASP A 430 6.28 -10.18 -6.80
CA ASP A 430 6.97 -11.46 -6.87
C ASP A 430 6.00 -12.61 -6.50
N PRO A 431 5.97 -13.72 -7.25
CA PRO A 431 5.10 -14.87 -6.93
C PRO A 431 5.25 -15.43 -5.51
N VAL A 432 6.37 -15.18 -4.83
CA VAL A 432 6.55 -15.60 -3.42
C VAL A 432 5.91 -14.61 -2.42
N CYS A 433 5.56 -13.40 -2.84
CA CYS A 433 4.89 -12.39 -2.03
C CYS A 433 3.37 -12.58 -2.06
N LYS A 434 2.74 -12.51 -0.88
CA LYS A 434 1.31 -12.74 -0.69
C LYS A 434 0.55 -11.54 -0.14
N HIS A 435 1.25 -10.55 0.41
CA HIS A 435 0.65 -9.40 1.09
C HIS A 435 0.92 -8.07 0.37
N GLY A 436 1.63 -8.11 -0.75
CA GLY A 436 1.86 -6.97 -1.63
C GLY A 436 2.64 -5.83 -0.99
N TYR A 437 2.32 -4.61 -1.43
CA TYR A 437 3.06 -3.39 -1.13
C TYR A 437 3.19 -3.12 0.37
N LEU A 438 4.39 -2.67 0.76
CA LEU A 438 4.71 -2.18 2.09
C LEU A 438 5.59 -0.93 1.95
N ARG A 439 5.32 0.09 2.77
CA ARG A 439 6.29 1.16 3.04
C ARG A 439 7.42 0.64 3.95
N GLY A 440 8.29 -0.18 3.36
CA GLY A 440 9.28 -0.98 4.07
C GLY A 440 10.27 -0.19 4.90
N GLN A 441 10.62 1.01 4.42
CA GLN A 441 11.53 1.92 5.10
C GLN A 441 11.03 2.29 6.51
N GLU A 442 9.72 2.55 6.69
CA GLU A 442 9.14 2.87 7.99
C GLU A 442 9.33 1.70 8.98
N THR A 443 9.10 0.46 8.53
CA THR A 443 9.31 -0.74 9.34
C THR A 443 10.78 -0.94 9.69
N TYR A 444 11.68 -0.71 8.73
CA TYR A 444 13.11 -0.81 8.97
C TYR A 444 13.56 0.21 10.04
N GLN A 445 13.15 1.48 9.89
CA GLN A 445 13.45 2.54 10.86
C GLN A 445 12.85 2.24 12.24
N TYR A 446 11.59 1.77 12.29
CA TYR A 446 10.92 1.37 13.54
C TYR A 446 11.74 0.36 14.35
N VAL A 447 12.29 -0.68 13.68
CA VAL A 447 13.14 -1.67 14.34
C VAL A 447 14.44 -1.04 14.85
N GLN A 448 15.12 -0.25 14.00
CA GLN A 448 16.39 0.38 14.36
C GLN A 448 16.23 1.34 15.55
N GLU A 449 15.21 2.19 15.54
CA GLU A 449 14.95 3.18 16.59
C GLU A 449 14.61 2.54 17.93
N ILE A 450 13.78 1.49 17.95
CA ILE A 450 13.45 0.77 19.18
C ILE A 450 14.69 0.07 19.75
N ILE A 451 15.49 -0.59 18.92
CA ILE A 451 16.72 -1.26 19.37
C ILE A 451 17.74 -0.24 19.88
N TYR A 452 17.89 0.89 19.21
CA TYR A 452 18.75 1.98 19.67
C TYR A 452 18.30 2.51 21.04
N ARG A 453 17.01 2.84 21.15
CA ARG A 453 16.39 3.36 22.38
C ARG A 453 16.50 2.38 23.54
N TYR A 454 16.27 1.10 23.25
CA TYR A 454 16.38 0.03 24.22
C TYR A 454 17.79 -0.04 24.84
N HIS A 455 18.84 -0.03 24.02
CA HIS A 455 20.21 -0.03 24.52
C HIS A 455 20.55 1.25 25.31
N TYR A 456 20.01 2.40 24.91
CA TYR A 456 20.13 3.63 25.71
C TYR A 456 19.47 3.46 27.08
N TYR A 457 18.23 2.99 27.13
CA TYR A 457 17.49 2.78 28.38
C TYR A 457 18.14 1.75 29.30
N LEU A 458 18.69 0.66 28.77
CA LEU A 458 19.49 -0.27 29.55
C LEU A 458 20.62 0.46 30.28
N LYS A 459 21.44 1.25 29.57
CA LYS A 459 22.58 1.97 30.15
C LYS A 459 22.20 2.99 31.23
N GLN A 460 21.00 3.56 31.17
CA GLN A 460 20.54 4.61 32.09
C GLN A 460 19.76 4.07 33.31
N THR A 461 19.38 2.79 33.31
CA THR A 461 18.56 2.18 34.37
C THR A 461 19.31 1.11 35.16
N HIS A 462 20.61 0.95 34.88
CA HIS A 462 21.54 0.10 35.62
C HIS A 462 22.27 0.85 36.74
#